data_AF-A0A9D2PQG7-F1
#
_entry.id   AF-A0A9D2PQG7-F1
#
_cell.length_a   1.000
_cell.length_b   1.000
_cell.length_c   1.000
_cell.angle_alpha   90.00
_cell.angle_beta   90.00
_cell.angle_gamma   90.00
#
_symmetry.space_group_name_H-M   'P 1'
#
loop_
_entity.id
_entity.type
_entity.pdbx_description
1 polymer ?
#
loop_
_entity_poly.entity_id
_entity_poly.type
_entity_poly.pdbx_seq_one_letter_code
_entity_poly.pdbx_strand_id
1 'polypeptide(L)' 'MLWSILGGIIILALGIFIFLKPHLVWRLTEEWKSYRADGPSDLYLKSTKMGGIILALLGVIMMILPLLLE' A
#
# COMPACT_ATOMS: atom_id res chain seq x y z
N MET A 1 -5.76 8.04 20.87
CA MET A 1 -5.03 8.90 19.90
C MET A 1 -3.64 8.40 19.44
N LEU A 2 -2.60 8.33 20.30
CA LEU A 2 -1.20 8.18 19.85
C LEU A 2 -0.89 6.90 19.03
N TRP A 3 -1.39 5.74 19.47
CA TRP A 3 -1.20 4.47 18.77
C TRP A 3 -1.85 4.45 17.38
N SER A 4 -3.03 5.05 17.24
CA SER A 4 -3.74 5.18 15.98
C SER A 4 -3.00 6.08 14.99
N ILE A 5 -2.40 7.18 15.49
CA ILE A 5 -1.58 8.08 14.68
C ILE A 5 -0.32 7.35 14.18
N LEU A 6 0.41 6.67 15.07
CA LEU A 6 1.61 5.91 14.68
C LEU A 6 1.30 4.79 13.68
N GLY A 7 0.23 4.02 13.93
CA GLY A 7 -0.23 2.99 12.99
C GLY A 7 -0.65 3.58 11.64
N GLY A 8 -1.36 4.71 11.65
CA GLY A 8 -1.77 5.42 10.45
C GLY A 8 -0.58 5.92 9.61
N ILE A 9 0.48 6.42 10.25
CA ILE A 9 1.72 6.81 9.55
C ILE A 9 2.36 5.61 8.84
N ILE A 10 2.44 4.45 9.50
CA ILE A 10 3.01 3.23 8.91
C ILE A 10 2.18 2.78 7.71
N ILE A 11 0.85 2.74 7.85
CA ILE A 11 -0.06 2.33 6.77
C ILE A 11 0.00 3.32 5.60
N LEU A 12 0.06 4.62 5.88
CA LEU A 12 0.22 5.66 4.87
C LEU A 12 1.53 5.50 4.10
N ALA A 13 2.64 5.34 4.80
CA ALA A 13 3.95 5.11 4.20
C ALA A 13 3.96 3.84 3.33
N LEU A 14 3.33 2.77 3.80
CA LEU A 14 3.19 1.53 3.05
C LEU A 14 2.33 1.72 1.79
N GLY A 15 1.21 2.42 1.88
CA GLY A 15 0.36 2.74 0.72
C GLY A 15 1.10 3.55 -0.34
N ILE A 16 1.85 4.56 0.09
CA ILE A 16 2.71 5.37 -0.79
C ILE A 16 3.80 4.50 -1.42
N PHE A 17 4.46 3.65 -0.65
CA PHE A 17 5.49 2.73 -1.15
C PHE A 17 4.93 1.80 -2.24
N ILE A 18 3.77 1.19 -2.01
CA ILE A 18 3.09 0.31 -2.97
C ILE A 18 2.76 1.07 -4.26
N PHE A 19 2.29 2.31 -4.15
CA PHE A 19 1.97 3.15 -5.30
C PHE A 19 3.21 3.55 -6.12
N LEU A 20 4.31 3.93 -5.46
CA LEU A 20 5.53 4.41 -6.12
C LEU A 20 6.36 3.26 -6.72
N LYS A 21 6.37 2.10 -6.06
CA LYS A 21 7.24 0.96 -6.43
C LYS A 21 6.46 -0.35 -6.61
N PRO A 22 5.42 -0.40 -7.46
CA PRO A 22 4.62 -1.60 -7.68
C PRO A 22 5.43 -2.77 -8.27
N HIS A 23 6.52 -2.50 -8.99
CA HIS A 23 7.44 -3.54 -9.48
C HIS A 23 8.18 -4.26 -8.34
N LEU A 24 8.59 -3.53 -7.30
CA LEU A 24 9.21 -4.16 -6.12
C LEU A 24 8.18 -4.98 -5.35
N VAL A 25 6.94 -4.49 -5.25
CA VAL A 25 5.83 -5.24 -4.64
C VAL A 25 5.59 -6.54 -5.41
N TRP A 26 5.51 -6.48 -6.74
CA TRP A 26 5.38 -7.67 -7.59
C TRP A 26 6.55 -8.64 -7.38
N ARG A 27 7.78 -8.12 -7.34
CA ARG A 27 8.97 -8.93 -7.14
C ARG A 27 8.95 -9.70 -5.81
N LEU A 28 8.51 -9.04 -4.74
CA LEU A 28 8.42 -9.63 -3.41
C LEU A 28 7.25 -10.61 -3.26
N THR A 29 6.11 -10.33 -3.91
CA THR A 29 4.85 -11.05 -3.67
C THR A 29 4.49 -12.07 -4.72
N GLU A 30 4.98 -11.92 -5.96
CA GLU A 30 4.49 -12.65 -7.12
C GLU A 30 5.59 -13.34 -7.93
N GLU A 31 6.78 -12.75 -8.06
CA GLU A 31 7.86 -13.30 -8.91
C GLU A 31 8.22 -14.75 -8.56
N TRP A 32 8.31 -15.07 -7.26
CA TRP A 32 8.67 -16.40 -6.78
C TRP A 32 7.61 -17.48 -7.04
N LYS A 33 6.37 -17.10 -7.41
CA LYS A 33 5.27 -18.05 -7.65
C LYS A 33 5.35 -18.71 -9.03
N SER A 34 6.11 -18.15 -9.96
CA SER A 34 6.24 -18.71 -11.31
C SER A 34 7.69 -18.73 -11.76
N TYR A 35 8.13 -19.91 -12.19
CA TYR A 35 9.48 -20.12 -12.69
C TYR A 35 9.76 -19.43 -14.04
N ARG A 36 8.71 -18.95 -14.73
CA ARG A 36 8.78 -18.30 -16.06
C ARG A 36 8.08 -16.95 -16.08
N ALA A 37 8.02 -16.24 -14.95
CA ALA A 37 7.41 -14.93 -14.92
C ALA A 37 8.30 -13.90 -15.65
N ASP A 38 7.91 -13.49 -16.85
CA ASP A 38 8.64 -12.48 -17.65
C ASP A 38 8.48 -11.04 -17.10
N GLY A 39 7.71 -10.85 -16.03
CA GLY A 39 7.49 -9.57 -15.35
C GLY A 39 6.04 -9.34 -14.92
N PRO A 40 5.75 -8.20 -14.25
CA PRO A 40 4.39 -7.81 -13.92
C PRO A 40 3.62 -7.42 -15.17
N SER A 41 2.35 -7.84 -15.24
CA SER A 41 1.42 -7.37 -16.27
C SER A 41 0.99 -5.92 -16.02
N ASP A 42 0.61 -5.20 -17.08
CA ASP A 42 0.08 -3.83 -16.96
C ASP A 42 -1.15 -3.75 -16.05
N LEU A 43 -1.99 -4.78 -16.07
CA LEU A 43 -3.16 -4.87 -15.20
C LEU A 43 -2.75 -4.96 -13.73
N TYR A 44 -1.75 -5.80 -13.41
CA TYR A 44 -1.20 -5.90 -12.06
C TYR A 44 -0.64 -4.55 -11.60
N LEU A 45 0.18 -3.88 -12.43
CA LEU A 45 0.76 -2.60 -12.05
C LEU A 45 -0.31 -1.54 -11.76
N LYS A 46 -1.38 -1.49 -12.57
CA LYS A 46 -2.51 -0.56 -12.36
C LYS A 46 -3.30 -0.92 -11.10
N SER A 47 -3.62 -2.20 -10.88
CA SER A 47 -4.38 -2.64 -9.70
C SER A 47 -3.60 -2.45 -8.40
N THR A 48 -2.30 -2.76 -8.38
CA THR A 48 -1.42 -2.52 -7.23
C THR A 48 -1.31 -1.04 -6.90
N LYS A 49 -1.19 -0.16 -7.91
CA LYS A 49 -1.21 1.29 -7.68
C LYS A 49 -2.52 1.76 -7.06
N MET A 50 -3.66 1.28 -7.58
CA MET A 50 -4.96 1.59 -6.98
C MET A 50 -5.06 1.09 -5.53
N GLY A 51 -4.57 -0.12 -5.25
CA GLY A 51 -4.49 -0.66 -3.89
C GLY A 51 -3.63 0.21 -2.96
N GLY A 52 -2.49 0.71 -3.45
CA GLY A 52 -1.64 1.64 -2.72
C GLY A 52 -2.34 2.96 -2.37
N ILE A 53 -3.12 3.52 -3.30
CA ILE A 53 -3.93 4.73 -3.04
C ILE A 53 -4.98 4.46 -1.95
N ILE A 54 -5.73 3.35 -2.06
CA ILE A 54 -6.74 2.98 -1.07
C ILE A 54 -6.11 2.79 0.31
N LEU A 55 -4.96 2.11 0.38
CA LEU A 55 -4.25 1.89 1.62
C LEU A 55 -3.72 3.20 2.22
N ALA A 56 -3.20 4.10 1.38
CA ALA A 56 -2.76 5.43 1.82
C ALA A 56 -3.93 6.24 2.41
N LEU A 57 -5.10 6.24 1.75
CA LEU A 57 -6.31 6.90 2.26
C LEU A 57 -6.74 6.30 3.61
N LEU A 58 -6.67 4.99 3.76
CA LEU A 58 -6.98 4.32 5.03
C LEU A 58 -6.03 4.76 6.15
N GLY A 59 -4.74 4.92 5.85
CA GLY A 59 -3.76 5.48 6.78
C GLY A 59 -4.12 6.90 7.24
N VAL A 60 -4.54 7.77 6.31
CA VAL A 60 -5.03 9.12 6.63
C VAL A 60 -6.28 9.08 7.51
N ILE A 61 -7.25 8.24 7.17
CA ILE A 61 -8.49 8.08 7.96
C ILE A 61 -8.16 7.63 9.38
N MET A 62 -7.25 6.67 9.56
CA MET A 62 -6.83 6.20 10.88
C MET A 62 -6.17 7.29 11.74
N MET A 63 -5.53 8.28 11.12
CA MET A 63 -4.95 9.42 11.84
C MET A 63 -6.00 10.48 12.19
N ILE A 64 -6.94 10.76 11.28
CA ILE A 64 -7.94 11.82 11.44
C ILE A 64 -9.10 11.39 12.32
N LEU A 65 -9.58 10.15 12.19
CA LEU A 65 -10.78 9.68 12.89
C LEU A 65 -10.69 9.82 14.43
N PRO A 66 -9.57 9.47 15.10
CA PRO A 66 -9.43 9.68 16.53
C PRO A 66 -9.45 11.16 16.93
N LEU A 67 -9.04 12.09 16.06
CA LEU A 67 -9.05 13.53 16.35
C LEU A 67 -10.46 14.13 16.26
N LEU A 68 -11.39 13.45 15.58
CA LEU A 68 -12.79 13.88 15.45
C LEU A 68 -13.69 13.29 16.55
N LEU A 69 -13.26 12.16 17.14
CA LEU A 69 -14.05 11.38 18.10
C LEU A 69 -13.60 11.55 19.55
N GLU A 70 -12.40 12.11 19.78
CA GLU A 70 -11.93 12.60 21.08
C GLU A 70 -12.23 14.10 21.22
#